data_AF-A0A365R215-F1
#
_entry.id   AF-A0A365R215-F1
#
_cell.length_a   1.000
_cell.length_b   1.000
_cell.length_c   1.000
_cell.angle_alpha   90.00
_cell.angle_beta   90.00
_cell.angle_gamma   90.00
#
_symmetry.space_group_name_H-M   'P 1'
#
loop_
_entity.id
_entity.type
_entity.pdbx_description
1 polymer ?
#
loop_
_entity_poly.entity_id
_entity_poly.type
_entity_poly.pdbx_seq_one_letter_code
_entity_poly.pdbx_strand_id
1 'polypeptide(L)'
;MRPLIRIAWVLVALHAGFAHAAPRTVYEGTLQGAGAVVMELDDRPAADGSISGRYFYAQHGVDIPLHGTPAQLVEPLVRTQLPDDARSPLGYREQADFDHAAATWQGTRDKAGYRGRWTDTRSGKTRSFTLRRVSEYDPDAVAPGSVEAVTNSIAGGVGSGIASGVAIDMRQAPYATLKLAGHAQPAGPEIGDGTVAYRMWRDPRTKLMYPRLSRHPDAAVMARVNRLLEQQHWQMNLAALECASTRYSDDGPAAGSLGGYDDEQVTVTWLSPAALGIVESGSTYCGGAHPNNHYDPVTFDLLRGTYLDWNRVIDAATTGKDGDPGTSPALVSFITRLRDKATHGQQVTDGESDSLSCADVFPEYLAFELDAPGKLSFVVSGIGHAMGACLGPQLDVPFAALAPILRPGGARYLVPGVKLK
;
A
#
# COMPACT_ATOMS: atom_id res chain seq x y z
N MET A 1 -36.74 -54.10 -5.80
CA MET A 1 -37.09 -52.67 -5.71
C MET A 1 -35.85 -51.89 -5.34
N ARG A 2 -35.38 -51.08 -6.30
CA ARG A 2 -34.41 -49.96 -6.28
C ARG A 2 -33.14 -50.05 -5.39
N PRO A 3 -31.94 -50.19 -6.00
CA PRO A 3 -30.69 -49.77 -5.39
C PRO A 3 -30.53 -48.24 -5.58
N LEU A 4 -30.16 -47.52 -4.53
CA LEU A 4 -29.80 -46.10 -4.63
C LEU A 4 -28.28 -45.95 -4.63
N ILE A 5 -27.83 -45.41 -5.75
CA ILE A 5 -26.48 -45.15 -6.22
C ILE A 5 -25.76 -44.22 -5.25
N ARG A 6 -24.59 -44.63 -4.76
CA ARG A 6 -23.62 -43.73 -4.12
C ARG A 6 -22.96 -42.90 -5.21
N ILE A 7 -23.35 -41.63 -5.33
CA ILE A 7 -22.65 -40.65 -6.16
C ILE A 7 -21.40 -40.23 -5.40
N ALA A 8 -20.25 -40.79 -5.79
CA ALA A 8 -18.95 -40.28 -5.39
C ALA A 8 -18.66 -39.03 -6.21
N TRP A 9 -18.66 -37.86 -5.55
CA TRP A 9 -18.15 -36.63 -6.13
C TRP A 9 -16.63 -36.72 -6.23
N VAL A 10 -16.13 -37.00 -7.43
CA VAL A 10 -14.71 -36.81 -7.76
C VAL A 10 -14.51 -35.32 -8.02
N LEU A 11 -14.04 -34.60 -6.99
CA LEU A 11 -13.45 -33.28 -7.15
C LEU A 11 -12.12 -33.46 -7.89
N VAL A 12 -12.13 -33.27 -9.21
CA VAL A 12 -10.92 -33.04 -9.98
C VAL A 12 -10.39 -31.67 -9.56
N ALA A 13 -9.44 -31.67 -8.63
CA ALA A 13 -8.63 -30.51 -8.34
C ALA A 13 -7.82 -30.18 -9.60
N LEU A 14 -8.30 -29.21 -10.38
CA LEU A 14 -7.48 -28.43 -11.29
C LEU A 14 -6.42 -27.71 -10.44
N HIS A 15 -5.32 -28.41 -10.19
CA HIS A 15 -4.07 -27.77 -9.83
C HIS A 15 -3.62 -27.03 -11.07
N ALA A 16 -4.07 -25.79 -11.23
CA ALA A 16 -3.28 -24.83 -11.97
C ALA A 16 -1.92 -24.85 -11.29
N GLY A 17 -0.92 -25.44 -11.95
CA GLY A 17 0.45 -25.37 -11.49
C GLY A 17 0.82 -23.91 -11.47
N PHE A 18 0.76 -23.29 -10.30
CA PHE A 18 1.42 -22.02 -10.07
C PHE A 18 2.88 -22.28 -10.39
N ALA A 19 3.35 -21.74 -11.52
CA ALA A 19 4.75 -21.60 -11.76
C ALA A 19 5.26 -20.74 -10.61
N HIS A 20 5.79 -21.38 -9.55
CA HIS A 20 6.52 -20.68 -8.51
C HIS A 20 7.59 -19.87 -9.23
N ALA A 21 7.55 -18.55 -9.09
CA ALA A 21 8.65 -17.73 -9.52
C ALA A 21 9.91 -18.26 -8.81
N ALA A 22 10.98 -18.43 -9.58
CA ALA A 22 12.23 -18.90 -8.99
C ALA A 22 12.67 -17.88 -7.91
N PRO A 23 13.32 -18.33 -6.82
CA PRO A 23 13.97 -17.43 -5.88
C PRO A 23 14.79 -16.38 -6.63
N ARG A 24 14.79 -15.16 -6.11
CA ARG A 24 15.50 -14.03 -6.69
C ARG A 24 16.68 -13.64 -5.83
N THR A 25 17.85 -13.49 -6.46
CA THR A 25 19.00 -12.87 -5.82
C THR A 25 18.94 -11.35 -6.00
N VAL A 26 19.10 -10.63 -4.89
CA VAL A 26 19.21 -9.17 -4.84
C VAL A 26 20.68 -8.75 -4.81
N TYR A 27 21.02 -7.77 -5.63
CA TYR A 27 22.34 -7.17 -5.77
C TYR A 27 22.27 -5.66 -5.52
N GLU A 28 23.35 -5.08 -5.03
CA GLU A 28 23.51 -3.65 -4.86
C GLU A 28 24.91 -3.22 -5.28
N GLY A 29 25.04 -2.08 -5.93
CA GLY A 29 26.35 -1.51 -6.25
C GLY A 29 26.22 -0.26 -7.09
N THR A 30 27.17 -0.05 -8.00
CA THR A 30 27.22 1.18 -8.81
C THR A 30 27.30 0.89 -10.29
N LEU A 31 26.58 1.69 -11.06
CA LEU A 31 26.78 1.85 -12.50
C LEU A 31 27.63 3.11 -12.74
N GLN A 32 28.78 2.93 -13.39
CA GLN A 32 29.79 3.98 -13.55
C GLN A 32 29.21 5.26 -14.15
N GLY A 33 29.28 6.36 -13.39
CA GLY A 33 28.80 7.68 -13.80
C GLY A 33 27.28 7.79 -13.96
N ALA A 34 26.52 6.85 -13.42
CA ALA A 34 25.05 6.91 -13.32
C ALA A 34 24.57 6.83 -11.86
N GLY A 35 25.32 6.16 -10.97
CA GLY A 35 25.08 6.18 -9.53
C GLY A 35 24.87 4.80 -8.94
N ALA A 36 24.28 4.77 -7.74
CA ALA A 36 23.93 3.53 -7.04
C ALA A 36 22.71 2.86 -7.68
N VAL A 37 22.78 1.54 -7.82
CA VAL A 37 21.72 0.70 -8.37
C VAL A 37 21.48 -0.51 -7.49
N VAL A 38 20.23 -0.94 -7.43
CA VAL A 38 19.80 -2.20 -6.83
C VAL A 38 19.12 -3.00 -7.91
N MET A 39 19.42 -4.30 -7.98
CA MET A 39 18.95 -5.20 -9.01
C MET A 39 18.47 -6.50 -8.37
N GLU A 40 17.38 -7.06 -8.85
CA GLU A 40 17.00 -8.45 -8.58
C GLU A 40 16.88 -9.22 -9.89
N LEU A 41 17.33 -10.48 -9.87
CA LEU A 41 17.27 -11.37 -11.01
C LEU A 41 16.81 -12.75 -10.53
N ASP A 42 16.11 -13.46 -11.41
CA ASP A 42 15.81 -14.87 -11.20
C ASP A 42 17.12 -15.67 -11.01
N ASP A 43 17.14 -16.55 -10.02
CA ASP A 43 18.32 -17.35 -9.71
C ASP A 43 18.58 -18.40 -10.79
N ARG A 44 17.50 -18.95 -11.35
CA ARG A 44 17.55 -20.01 -12.36
C ARG A 44 16.88 -19.55 -13.65
N PRO A 45 17.47 -19.89 -14.81
CA PRO A 45 16.79 -19.69 -16.09
C PRO A 45 15.48 -20.48 -16.17
N ALA A 46 14.52 -19.90 -16.87
CA ALA A 46 13.33 -20.58 -17.36
C ALA A 46 13.70 -21.68 -18.37
N ALA A 47 12.71 -22.46 -18.81
CA ALA A 47 12.92 -23.59 -19.71
C ALA A 47 13.53 -23.18 -21.08
N ASP A 48 13.31 -21.94 -21.50
CA ASP A 48 13.88 -21.35 -22.72
C ASP A 48 15.30 -20.77 -22.52
N GLY A 49 15.87 -20.90 -21.32
CA GLY A 49 17.18 -20.36 -20.96
C GLY A 49 17.17 -18.87 -20.61
N SER A 50 16.00 -18.23 -20.60
CA SER A 50 15.87 -16.83 -20.22
C SER A 50 15.81 -16.63 -18.70
N ILE A 51 16.20 -15.45 -18.24
CA ILE A 51 15.99 -14.97 -16.86
C ILE A 51 15.30 -13.61 -16.93
N SER A 52 14.47 -13.34 -15.94
CA SER A 52 13.83 -12.05 -15.74
C SER A 52 14.37 -11.36 -14.50
N GLY A 53 14.06 -10.08 -14.38
CA GLY A 53 14.34 -9.31 -13.19
C GLY A 53 14.02 -7.85 -13.41
N ARG A 54 14.56 -7.03 -12.52
CA ARG A 54 14.38 -5.58 -12.56
C ARG A 54 15.48 -4.90 -11.77
N TYR A 55 15.69 -3.64 -12.07
CA TYR A 55 16.60 -2.81 -11.29
C TYR A 55 16.06 -1.39 -11.15
N PHE A 56 16.53 -0.66 -10.16
CA PHE A 56 16.30 0.77 -10.05
C PHE A 56 17.60 1.52 -9.73
N TYR A 57 17.65 2.77 -10.15
CA TYR A 57 18.61 3.74 -9.63
C TYR A 57 18.12 4.21 -8.26
N ALA A 58 18.94 4.14 -7.22
CA ALA A 58 18.53 4.47 -5.85
C ALA A 58 17.94 5.89 -5.72
N GLN A 59 18.47 6.83 -6.52
CA GLN A 59 17.98 8.21 -6.58
C GLN A 59 16.55 8.34 -7.13
N HIS A 60 16.08 7.36 -7.93
CA HIS A 60 14.78 7.43 -8.62
C HIS A 60 13.78 6.41 -8.09
N GLY A 61 14.21 5.20 -7.72
CA GLY A 61 13.35 4.14 -7.16
C GLY A 61 12.38 3.47 -8.15
N VAL A 62 12.19 4.05 -9.34
CA VAL A 62 11.35 3.47 -10.41
C VAL A 62 12.04 2.26 -11.01
N ASP A 63 11.31 1.14 -11.05
CA ASP A 63 11.84 -0.09 -11.63
C ASP A 63 11.95 -0.03 -13.15
N ILE A 64 13.02 -0.62 -13.63
CA ILE A 64 13.32 -0.83 -15.03
C ILE A 64 13.39 -2.35 -15.23
N PRO A 65 12.46 -2.93 -16.02
CA PRO A 65 12.39 -4.38 -16.19
C PRO A 65 13.58 -4.89 -17.01
N LEU A 66 13.99 -6.13 -16.74
CA LEU A 66 15.09 -6.82 -17.40
C LEU A 66 14.64 -8.21 -17.85
N HIS A 67 15.03 -8.59 -19.05
CA HIS A 67 14.84 -9.93 -19.59
C HIS A 67 15.97 -10.31 -20.54
N GLY A 68 16.34 -11.58 -20.60
CA GLY A 68 17.37 -12.06 -21.51
C GLY A 68 18.02 -13.33 -21.01
N THR A 69 19.30 -13.53 -21.29
CA THR A 69 20.06 -14.69 -20.82
C THR A 69 20.93 -14.34 -19.61
N PRO A 70 21.44 -15.32 -18.85
CA PRO A 70 22.40 -15.06 -17.76
C PRO A 70 23.66 -14.29 -18.17
N ALA A 71 24.05 -14.35 -19.45
CA ALA A 71 25.21 -13.63 -19.98
C ALA A 71 24.87 -12.21 -20.45
N GLN A 72 23.62 -11.98 -20.87
CA GLN A 72 23.17 -10.71 -21.42
C GLN A 72 21.69 -10.47 -21.13
N LEU A 73 21.39 -9.39 -20.40
CA LEU A 73 20.04 -8.89 -20.16
C LEU A 73 19.76 -7.66 -21.03
N VAL A 74 18.50 -7.49 -21.40
CA VAL A 74 17.98 -6.36 -22.15
C VAL A 74 17.19 -5.45 -21.22
N GLU A 75 17.48 -4.16 -21.30
CA GLU A 75 16.64 -3.08 -20.80
C GLU A 75 15.79 -2.56 -21.96
N PRO A 76 14.45 -2.56 -21.86
CA PRO A 76 13.58 -2.16 -22.95
C PRO A 76 13.47 -0.64 -23.06
N LEU A 77 13.13 -0.15 -24.26
CA LEU A 77 12.66 1.22 -24.44
C LEU A 77 11.38 1.44 -23.62
N VAL A 78 11.20 2.67 -23.15
CA VAL A 78 9.92 3.08 -22.57
C VAL A 78 8.91 3.19 -23.68
N ARG A 79 7.62 3.00 -23.40
CA ARG A 79 6.63 2.86 -24.45
C ARG A 79 6.48 4.09 -25.34
N THR A 80 6.65 5.29 -24.77
CA THR A 80 6.64 6.55 -25.53
C THR A 80 7.80 6.70 -26.51
N GLN A 81 8.81 5.82 -26.46
CA GLN A 81 9.95 5.79 -27.38
C GLN A 81 9.85 4.66 -28.41
N LEU A 82 8.84 3.80 -28.31
CA LEU A 82 8.61 2.73 -29.27
C LEU A 82 8.08 3.30 -30.60
N PRO A 83 8.35 2.62 -31.73
CA PRO A 83 7.67 2.86 -32.99
C PRO A 83 6.14 2.80 -32.87
N ASP A 84 5.41 3.58 -33.67
CA ASP A 84 3.95 3.66 -33.57
C ASP A 84 3.25 2.32 -33.83
N ASP A 85 3.83 1.44 -34.66
CA ASP A 85 3.34 0.09 -34.95
C ASP A 85 3.59 -0.92 -33.81
N ALA A 86 4.56 -0.64 -32.94
CA ALA A 86 4.81 -1.40 -31.72
C ALA A 86 3.92 -0.93 -30.54
N ARG A 87 3.35 0.28 -30.62
CA ARG A 87 2.46 0.86 -29.61
C ARG A 87 1.01 0.42 -29.85
N SER A 88 0.27 0.19 -28.76
CA SER A 88 -1.15 -0.15 -28.85
C SER A 88 -1.94 0.88 -28.04
N PRO A 89 -2.72 1.77 -28.69
CA PRO A 89 -3.49 2.78 -27.96
C PRO A 89 -4.61 2.20 -27.08
N LEU A 90 -4.86 0.89 -27.14
CA LEU A 90 -5.89 0.17 -26.38
C LEU A 90 -5.34 -0.99 -25.54
N GLY A 91 -4.01 -1.18 -25.49
CA GLY A 91 -3.43 -2.40 -24.94
C GLY A 91 -2.61 -2.16 -23.68
N TYR A 92 -3.19 -2.46 -22.52
CA TYR A 92 -2.38 -2.95 -21.41
C TYR A 92 -1.64 -4.20 -21.90
N ARG A 93 -0.31 -4.19 -21.84
CA ARG A 93 0.48 -5.41 -22.05
C ARG A 93 0.93 -5.93 -20.70
N GLU A 94 0.80 -7.23 -20.50
CA GLU A 94 1.30 -7.90 -19.30
C GLU A 94 2.84 -7.74 -19.16
N GLN A 95 3.55 -7.42 -20.25
CA GLN A 95 5.01 -7.39 -20.30
C GLN A 95 5.55 -6.22 -21.11
N ALA A 96 6.77 -5.78 -20.76
CA ALA A 96 7.51 -4.77 -21.50
C ALA A 96 7.97 -5.28 -22.87
N ASP A 97 8.25 -4.35 -23.79
CA ASP A 97 8.74 -4.65 -25.14
C ASP A 97 10.26 -4.84 -25.14
N PHE A 98 10.71 -6.09 -25.03
CA PHE A 98 12.14 -6.43 -25.02
C PHE A 98 12.74 -6.61 -26.42
N ASP A 99 11.94 -6.56 -27.48
CA ASP A 99 12.44 -6.58 -28.86
C ASP A 99 13.13 -5.24 -29.20
N HIS A 100 12.72 -4.17 -28.53
CA HIS A 100 13.27 -2.83 -28.67
C HIS A 100 14.14 -2.44 -27.45
N ALA A 101 15.42 -2.81 -27.51
CA ALA A 101 16.38 -2.53 -26.43
C ALA A 101 16.76 -1.04 -26.32
N ALA A 102 16.58 -0.44 -25.14
CA ALA A 102 17.23 0.81 -24.75
C ALA A 102 18.71 0.60 -24.44
N ALA A 103 19.02 -0.50 -23.74
CA ALA A 103 20.37 -0.86 -23.36
C ALA A 103 20.52 -2.36 -23.09
N THR A 104 21.75 -2.81 -22.91
CA THR A 104 22.07 -4.19 -22.54
C THR A 104 23.02 -4.25 -21.36
N TRP A 105 22.84 -5.23 -20.49
CA TRP A 105 23.75 -5.58 -19.40
C TRP A 105 24.46 -6.90 -19.76
N GLN A 106 25.76 -6.83 -20.01
CA GLN A 106 26.59 -8.00 -20.30
C GLN A 106 27.58 -8.22 -19.16
N GLY A 107 27.68 -9.43 -18.63
CA GLY A 107 28.57 -9.67 -17.50
C GLY A 107 28.61 -11.10 -16.98
N THR A 108 29.23 -11.26 -15.84
CA THR A 108 29.36 -12.55 -15.16
C THR A 108 28.84 -12.45 -13.74
N ARG A 109 27.97 -13.40 -13.38
CA ARG A 109 27.48 -13.61 -12.01
C ARG A 109 28.31 -14.69 -11.34
N ASP A 110 28.73 -14.45 -10.12
CA ASP A 110 29.34 -15.45 -9.25
C ASP A 110 28.91 -15.25 -7.79
N LYS A 111 29.54 -15.97 -6.86
CA LYS A 111 29.21 -15.90 -5.43
C LYS A 111 29.46 -14.51 -4.83
N ALA A 112 30.36 -13.71 -5.41
CA ALA A 112 30.65 -12.36 -4.92
C ALA A 112 29.62 -11.34 -5.44
N GLY A 113 29.07 -11.56 -6.63
CA GLY A 113 28.00 -10.73 -7.17
C GLY A 113 27.96 -10.71 -8.70
N TYR A 114 27.55 -9.59 -9.27
CA TYR A 114 27.39 -9.38 -10.71
C TYR A 114 28.27 -8.22 -11.18
N ARG A 115 29.12 -8.46 -12.17
CA ARG A 115 30.02 -7.44 -12.74
C ARG A 115 30.06 -7.51 -14.26
N GLY A 116 30.24 -6.37 -14.91
CA GLY A 116 30.23 -6.33 -16.36
C GLY A 116 30.13 -4.92 -16.93
N ARG A 117 29.52 -4.84 -18.11
CA ARG A 117 29.33 -3.62 -18.89
C ARG A 117 27.86 -3.45 -19.24
N TRP A 118 27.37 -2.25 -19.00
CA TRP A 118 26.12 -1.74 -19.55
C TRP A 118 26.43 -1.01 -20.86
N THR A 119 25.62 -1.20 -21.88
CA THR A 119 25.79 -0.56 -23.20
C THR A 119 24.47 0.06 -23.66
N ASP A 120 24.48 1.37 -23.89
CA ASP A 120 23.37 2.11 -24.49
C ASP A 120 23.22 1.73 -25.96
N THR A 121 22.04 1.25 -26.37
CA THR A 121 21.81 0.77 -27.74
C THR A 121 21.91 1.90 -28.77
N ARG A 122 21.51 3.13 -28.40
CA ARG A 122 21.44 4.26 -29.32
C ARG A 122 22.80 4.90 -29.60
N SER A 123 23.58 5.12 -28.56
CA SER A 123 24.86 5.85 -28.61
C SER A 123 26.08 4.93 -28.61
N GLY A 124 25.92 3.65 -28.27
CA GLY A 124 27.03 2.73 -28.03
C GLY A 124 27.85 3.08 -26.78
N LYS A 125 27.38 4.04 -25.96
CA LYS A 125 28.08 4.43 -24.72
C LYS A 125 28.08 3.25 -23.77
N THR A 126 29.24 3.01 -23.17
CA THR A 126 29.45 1.91 -22.24
C THR A 126 29.78 2.40 -20.85
N ARG A 127 29.32 1.65 -19.83
CA ARG A 127 29.58 1.92 -18.41
C ARG A 127 29.91 0.60 -17.73
N SER A 128 30.96 0.55 -16.92
CA SER A 128 31.19 -0.63 -16.08
C SER A 128 30.22 -0.64 -14.90
N PHE A 129 29.86 -1.83 -14.44
CA PHE A 129 29.14 -2.01 -13.18
C PHE A 129 29.77 -3.09 -12.32
N THR A 130 29.58 -2.97 -11.01
CA THR A 130 29.95 -4.00 -10.04
C THR A 130 28.92 -3.96 -8.92
N LEU A 131 28.18 -5.05 -8.77
CA LEU A 131 27.10 -5.23 -7.81
C LEU A 131 27.46 -6.40 -6.90
N ARG A 132 27.44 -6.18 -5.59
CA ARG A 132 27.62 -7.26 -4.61
C ARG A 132 26.31 -8.00 -4.42
N ARG A 133 26.38 -9.29 -4.16
CA ARG A 133 25.20 -10.05 -3.69
C ARG A 133 24.80 -9.56 -2.29
N VAL A 134 23.52 -9.29 -2.08
CA VAL A 134 23.00 -8.79 -0.79
C VAL A 134 22.12 -9.83 -0.11
N SER A 135 21.14 -10.39 -0.83
CA SER A 135 20.17 -11.33 -0.26
C SER A 135 19.59 -12.23 -1.35
N GLU A 136 18.80 -13.21 -0.92
CA GLU A 136 17.96 -14.06 -1.76
C GLU A 136 16.60 -14.15 -1.09
N TYR A 137 15.53 -14.10 -1.86
CA TYR A 137 14.16 -14.24 -1.34
C TYR A 137 13.23 -14.83 -2.38
N ASP A 138 12.09 -15.33 -1.91
CA ASP A 138 10.99 -15.78 -2.75
C ASP A 138 9.99 -14.63 -2.91
N PRO A 139 9.86 -14.04 -4.11
CA PRO A 139 8.91 -12.94 -4.34
C PRO A 139 7.45 -13.39 -4.18
N ASP A 140 7.11 -14.65 -4.44
CA ASP A 140 5.74 -15.15 -4.30
C ASP A 140 5.34 -15.27 -2.82
N ALA A 141 6.31 -15.51 -1.93
CA ALA A 141 6.08 -15.59 -0.49
C ALA A 141 5.71 -14.25 0.15
N VAL A 142 5.94 -13.14 -0.55
CA VAL A 142 5.59 -11.78 -0.10
C VAL A 142 4.55 -11.10 -0.98
N ALA A 143 4.16 -11.72 -2.10
CA ALA A 143 3.19 -11.17 -3.03
C ALA A 143 1.78 -11.10 -2.42
N PRO A 144 0.96 -10.13 -2.85
CA PRO A 144 -0.46 -10.08 -2.49
C PRO A 144 -1.19 -11.39 -2.80
N GLY A 145 -2.12 -11.78 -1.92
CA GLY A 145 -3.03 -12.89 -2.20
C GLY A 145 -3.96 -12.58 -3.38
N SER A 146 -4.62 -13.59 -3.94
CA SER A 146 -5.44 -13.43 -5.16
C SER A 146 -6.51 -12.35 -5.04
N VAL A 147 -7.17 -12.25 -3.88
CA VAL A 147 -8.18 -11.21 -3.62
C VAL A 147 -7.56 -9.82 -3.65
N GLU A 148 -6.47 -9.60 -2.92
CA GLU A 148 -5.77 -8.31 -2.88
C GLU A 148 -5.19 -7.93 -4.26
N ALA A 149 -4.60 -8.90 -4.97
CA ALA A 149 -4.06 -8.68 -6.31
C ALA A 149 -5.15 -8.26 -7.31
N VAL A 150 -6.31 -8.93 -7.29
CA VAL A 150 -7.45 -8.59 -8.16
C VAL A 150 -8.01 -7.22 -7.78
N THR A 151 -8.18 -6.94 -6.49
CA THR A 151 -8.63 -5.63 -6.01
C THR A 151 -7.70 -4.52 -6.49
N ASN A 152 -6.39 -4.67 -6.34
CA ASN A 152 -5.40 -3.68 -6.79
C ASN A 152 -5.39 -3.49 -8.31
N SER A 153 -5.65 -4.56 -9.09
CA SER A 153 -5.72 -4.48 -10.54
C SER A 153 -6.99 -3.76 -11.03
N ILE A 154 -8.12 -3.99 -10.36
CA ILE A 154 -9.41 -3.36 -10.71
C ILE A 154 -9.42 -1.90 -10.23
N ALA A 155 -9.09 -1.67 -8.96
CA ALA A 155 -9.10 -0.36 -8.31
C ALA A 155 -7.71 0.27 -8.37
N GLY A 156 -7.56 1.32 -9.17
CA GLY A 156 -6.30 2.05 -9.25
C GLY A 156 -5.22 1.39 -10.12
N GLY A 157 -5.32 0.12 -10.50
CA GLY A 157 -4.52 -0.50 -11.57
C GLY A 157 -3.28 -1.29 -11.12
N VAL A 158 -2.43 -0.72 -10.27
CA VAL A 158 -1.26 -1.41 -9.70
C VAL A 158 -1.13 -1.14 -8.20
N GLY A 159 -0.70 -2.16 -7.46
CA GLY A 159 -0.40 -2.06 -6.02
C GLY A 159 1.09 -1.98 -5.73
N SER A 160 1.47 -2.14 -4.46
CA SER A 160 2.88 -2.12 -4.00
C SER A 160 3.70 -3.34 -4.42
N GLY A 161 3.05 -4.41 -4.87
CA GLY A 161 3.66 -5.71 -5.15
C GLY A 161 4.03 -6.51 -3.90
N ILE A 162 3.75 -6.02 -2.69
CA ILE A 162 3.96 -6.71 -1.41
C ILE A 162 2.62 -6.76 -0.66
N ALA A 163 2.24 -7.92 -0.16
CA ALA A 163 1.01 -8.07 0.61
C ALA A 163 0.98 -7.12 1.82
N SER A 164 -0.16 -6.48 2.06
CA SER A 164 -0.37 -5.53 3.16
C SER A 164 0.00 -6.06 4.55
N GLY A 165 -0.14 -7.38 4.77
CA GLY A 165 0.20 -8.04 6.05
C GLY A 165 1.67 -8.47 6.20
N VAL A 166 2.49 -8.29 5.16
CA VAL A 166 3.91 -8.71 5.16
C VAL A 166 4.79 -7.51 5.51
N ALA A 167 5.74 -7.71 6.43
CA ALA A 167 6.70 -6.66 6.75
C ALA A 167 7.69 -6.49 5.59
N ILE A 168 7.90 -5.24 5.19
CA ILE A 168 8.96 -4.85 4.29
C ILE A 168 10.23 -4.72 5.13
N ASP A 169 11.07 -5.75 5.10
CA ASP A 169 12.39 -5.77 5.73
C ASP A 169 13.41 -6.58 4.92
N MET A 170 14.68 -6.54 5.34
CA MET A 170 15.77 -7.24 4.63
C MET A 170 15.63 -8.77 4.62
N ARG A 171 14.77 -9.35 5.46
CA ARG A 171 14.54 -10.79 5.54
C ARG A 171 13.44 -11.22 4.58
N GLN A 172 12.34 -10.49 4.51
CA GLN A 172 11.16 -10.87 3.73
C GLN A 172 11.19 -10.23 2.34
N ALA A 173 11.46 -8.92 2.25
CA ALA A 173 11.41 -8.14 1.01
C ALA A 173 12.67 -7.27 0.84
N PRO A 174 13.86 -7.88 0.66
CA PRO A 174 15.13 -7.15 0.60
C PRO A 174 15.22 -6.14 -0.54
N TYR A 175 14.66 -6.43 -1.71
CA TYR A 175 14.65 -5.50 -2.85
C TYR A 175 13.84 -4.23 -2.53
N ALA A 176 12.61 -4.40 -2.02
CA ALA A 176 11.76 -3.30 -1.58
C ALA A 176 12.37 -2.51 -0.42
N THR A 177 13.01 -3.19 0.53
CA THR A 177 13.68 -2.54 1.66
C THR A 177 14.81 -1.62 1.19
N LEU A 178 15.68 -2.11 0.30
CA LEU A 178 16.76 -1.29 -0.28
C LEU A 178 16.22 -0.13 -1.13
N LYS A 179 15.00 -0.25 -1.66
CA LYS A 179 14.33 0.82 -2.42
C LYS A 179 13.82 1.96 -1.52
N LEU A 180 13.45 1.66 -0.28
CA LEU A 180 12.69 2.58 0.59
C LEU A 180 13.47 3.07 1.81
N ALA A 181 14.32 2.22 2.38
CA ALA A 181 15.02 2.51 3.63
C ALA A 181 15.92 3.75 3.50
N GLY A 182 15.75 4.69 4.43
CA GLY A 182 16.58 5.90 4.50
C GLY A 182 16.25 7.00 3.48
N HIS A 183 15.21 6.84 2.66
CA HIS A 183 14.85 7.85 1.66
C HIS A 183 13.95 8.97 2.18
N ALA A 184 13.00 8.64 3.06
CA ALA A 184 12.11 9.63 3.65
C ALA A 184 12.88 10.59 4.58
N GLN A 185 12.54 11.88 4.53
CA GLN A 185 13.18 12.93 5.31
C GLN A 185 12.13 13.73 6.11
N PRO A 186 12.46 14.25 7.31
CA PRO A 186 11.54 15.11 8.05
C PRO A 186 11.16 16.35 7.24
N ALA A 187 9.87 16.69 7.21
CA ALA A 187 9.32 17.82 6.48
C ALA A 187 8.32 18.60 7.35
N GLY A 188 8.44 19.93 7.35
CA GLY A 188 7.55 20.82 8.10
C GLY A 188 7.82 20.88 9.61
N PRO A 189 6.95 21.58 10.36
CA PRO A 189 7.09 21.76 11.80
C PRO A 189 6.77 20.48 12.59
N GLU A 190 7.25 20.43 13.82
CA GLU A 190 6.71 19.48 14.82
C GLU A 190 5.35 20.00 15.33
N ILE A 191 4.36 19.12 15.38
CA ILE A 191 2.99 19.39 15.84
C ILE A 191 2.73 18.51 17.04
N GLY A 192 2.34 19.11 18.16
CA GLY A 192 2.28 18.41 19.43
C GLY A 192 2.18 19.35 20.63
N ASP A 193 2.31 18.77 21.81
CA ASP A 193 2.43 19.48 23.07
C ASP A 193 3.70 19.04 23.85
N GLY A 194 3.74 19.31 25.16
CA GLY A 194 4.84 18.90 26.03
C GLY A 194 5.06 17.38 26.10
N THR A 195 4.02 16.58 25.85
CA THR A 195 3.93 15.15 26.14
C THR A 195 4.04 14.30 24.88
N VAL A 196 3.31 14.66 23.83
CA VAL A 196 3.23 13.90 22.57
C VAL A 196 3.32 14.84 21.37
N ALA A 197 4.07 14.43 20.35
CA ALA A 197 4.25 15.21 19.14
C ALA A 197 4.58 14.32 17.94
N TYR A 198 4.26 14.80 16.74
CA TYR A 198 4.67 14.21 15.48
C TYR A 198 5.31 15.25 14.55
N ARG A 199 6.00 14.75 13.54
CA ARG A 199 6.43 15.52 12.37
C ARG A 199 6.14 14.70 11.13
N MET A 200 5.80 15.37 10.04
CA MET A 200 5.64 14.70 8.76
C MET A 200 6.99 14.33 8.16
N TRP A 201 7.02 13.27 7.36
CA TRP A 201 8.18 12.80 6.63
C TRP A 201 7.82 12.64 5.16
N ARG A 202 8.71 13.07 4.26
CA ARG A 202 8.51 13.07 2.82
C ARG A 202 9.56 12.21 2.13
N ASP A 203 9.15 11.30 1.26
CA ASP A 203 10.07 10.74 0.26
C ASP A 203 10.17 11.73 -0.92
N PRO A 204 11.36 12.28 -1.24
CA PRO A 204 11.50 13.29 -2.28
C PRO A 204 11.19 12.76 -3.69
N ARG A 205 11.16 11.44 -3.90
CA ARG A 205 10.94 10.80 -5.21
C ARG A 205 9.45 10.71 -5.53
N THR A 206 8.63 10.39 -4.53
CA THR A 206 7.17 10.25 -4.66
C THR A 206 6.42 11.49 -4.17
N LYS A 207 7.09 12.39 -3.45
CA LYS A 207 6.53 13.55 -2.72
C LYS A 207 5.55 13.18 -1.60
N LEU A 208 5.20 11.90 -1.44
CA LEU A 208 4.22 11.43 -0.46
C LEU A 208 4.70 11.71 0.97
N MET A 209 3.80 12.26 1.78
CA MET A 209 4.05 12.58 3.17
C MET A 209 3.36 11.61 4.13
N TYR A 210 4.02 11.29 5.24
CA TYR A 210 3.43 10.46 6.30
C TYR A 210 3.99 10.84 7.67
N PRO A 211 3.22 10.85 8.76
CA PRO A 211 3.71 11.25 10.07
C PRO A 211 4.69 10.23 10.67
N ARG A 212 5.55 10.72 11.56
CA ARG A 212 6.27 9.94 12.57
C ARG A 212 6.13 10.67 13.91
N LEU A 213 5.93 9.93 14.99
CA LEU A 213 6.04 10.48 16.33
C LEU A 213 7.46 10.97 16.56
N SER A 214 7.60 12.21 17.00
CA SER A 214 8.85 12.81 17.43
C SER A 214 8.96 12.88 18.96
N ARG A 215 7.83 12.71 19.67
CA ARG A 215 7.78 12.70 21.12
C ARG A 215 6.67 11.80 21.64
N HIS A 216 7.00 11.02 22.67
CA HIS A 216 6.06 10.23 23.44
C HIS A 216 6.68 9.91 24.83
N PRO A 217 5.89 9.77 25.91
CA PRO A 217 6.43 9.47 27.25
C PRO A 217 7.13 8.11 27.34
N ASP A 218 6.68 7.14 26.55
CA ASP A 218 7.28 5.81 26.41
C ASP A 218 8.01 5.69 25.06
N ALA A 219 9.35 5.65 25.11
CA ALA A 219 10.19 5.53 23.93
C ALA A 219 10.04 4.18 23.19
N ALA A 220 9.70 3.10 23.91
CA ALA A 220 9.49 1.79 23.30
C ALA A 220 8.17 1.74 22.53
N VAL A 221 7.11 2.38 23.04
CA VAL A 221 5.87 2.61 22.27
C VAL A 221 6.18 3.43 21.03
N MET A 222 6.88 4.57 21.18
CA MET A 222 7.21 5.44 20.06
C MET A 222 7.92 4.69 18.94
N ALA A 223 8.92 3.88 19.29
CA ALA A 223 9.64 3.06 18.33
C ALA A 223 8.75 2.02 17.63
N ARG A 224 7.82 1.38 18.35
CA ARG A 224 6.87 0.43 17.73
C ARG A 224 5.90 1.12 16.78
N VAL A 225 5.32 2.24 17.17
CA VAL A 225 4.39 3.01 16.32
C VAL A 225 5.11 3.57 15.10
N ASN A 226 6.29 4.15 15.26
CA ASN A 226 7.06 4.68 14.14
C ASN A 226 7.43 3.60 13.12
N ARG A 227 7.65 2.35 13.55
CA ARG A 227 7.82 1.24 12.60
C ARG A 227 6.53 0.98 11.81
N LEU A 228 5.36 0.98 12.44
CA LEU A 228 4.09 0.78 11.72
C LEU A 228 3.80 1.92 10.74
N LEU A 229 3.99 3.17 11.18
CA LEU A 229 3.86 4.35 10.32
C LEU A 229 4.83 4.31 9.14
N GLU A 230 6.03 3.78 9.34
CA GLU A 230 7.01 3.59 8.26
C GLU A 230 6.63 2.50 7.29
N GLN A 231 6.13 1.36 7.77
CA GLN A 231 5.64 0.29 6.91
C GLN A 231 4.47 0.75 6.03
N GLN A 232 3.51 1.49 6.59
CA GLN A 232 2.39 2.04 5.81
C GLN A 232 2.89 3.03 4.75
N HIS A 233 3.77 3.97 5.15
CA HIS A 233 4.38 4.91 4.21
C HIS A 233 5.17 4.20 3.09
N TRP A 234 5.87 3.11 3.42
CA TRP A 234 6.60 2.30 2.45
C TRP A 234 5.68 1.59 1.46
N GLN A 235 4.55 1.02 1.91
CA GLN A 235 3.56 0.40 1.02
C GLN A 235 3.04 1.41 -0.02
N MET A 236 2.68 2.62 0.41
CA MET A 236 2.19 3.67 -0.50
C MET A 236 3.28 4.16 -1.46
N ASN A 237 4.53 4.33 -0.98
CA ASN A 237 5.65 4.71 -1.85
C ASN A 237 5.95 3.63 -2.89
N LEU A 238 5.87 2.35 -2.54
CA LEU A 238 6.02 1.26 -3.50
C LEU A 238 4.93 1.35 -4.57
N ALA A 239 3.66 1.50 -4.17
CA ALA A 239 2.57 1.60 -5.14
C ALA A 239 2.75 2.79 -6.10
N ALA A 240 3.20 3.95 -5.60
CA ALA A 240 3.53 5.11 -6.42
C ALA A 240 4.68 4.84 -7.42
N LEU A 241 5.73 4.15 -6.97
CA LEU A 241 6.89 3.81 -7.80
C LEU A 241 6.58 2.69 -8.82
N GLU A 242 5.70 1.75 -8.47
CA GLU A 242 5.18 0.75 -9.41
C GLU A 242 4.26 1.41 -10.44
N CYS A 243 3.45 2.39 -10.05
CA CYS A 243 2.72 3.21 -11.00
C CYS A 243 3.65 3.88 -12.01
N ALA A 244 4.78 4.43 -11.54
CA ALA A 244 5.76 5.04 -12.42
C ALA A 244 6.47 4.01 -13.31
N SER A 245 6.56 2.73 -12.89
CA SER A 245 7.18 1.66 -13.67
C SER A 245 6.30 1.22 -14.85
N THR A 246 4.98 1.46 -14.80
CA THR A 246 4.04 1.17 -15.89
C THR A 246 4.39 1.85 -17.23
N ARG A 247 5.27 2.87 -17.25
CA ARG A 247 5.85 3.45 -18.48
C ARG A 247 6.48 2.43 -19.43
N TYR A 248 6.76 1.21 -18.95
CA TYR A 248 7.31 0.11 -19.74
C TYR A 248 6.24 -0.87 -20.26
N SER A 249 5.05 -0.92 -19.65
CA SER A 249 4.01 -1.93 -19.92
C SER A 249 2.65 -1.37 -20.37
N ASP A 250 2.37 -0.09 -20.08
CA ASP A 250 1.09 0.56 -20.34
C ASP A 250 1.22 1.85 -21.18
N ASP A 251 0.29 2.05 -22.13
CA ASP A 251 0.12 3.26 -22.94
C ASP A 251 -0.99 4.18 -22.40
N GLY A 252 -1.64 3.79 -21.30
CA GLY A 252 -2.72 4.53 -20.66
C GLY A 252 -2.31 5.92 -20.16
N PRO A 253 -3.28 6.82 -19.90
CA PRO A 253 -3.01 8.21 -19.55
C PRO A 253 -2.26 8.39 -18.21
N ALA A 254 -2.30 7.40 -17.33
CA ALA A 254 -1.57 7.40 -16.06
C ALA A 254 -0.16 6.79 -16.15
N ALA A 255 0.18 6.17 -17.29
CA ALA A 255 1.41 5.39 -17.40
C ALA A 255 2.65 6.26 -17.18
N GLY A 256 3.53 5.80 -16.28
CA GLY A 256 4.75 6.54 -15.94
C GLY A 256 4.58 7.71 -14.99
N SER A 257 3.36 7.99 -14.53
CA SER A 257 3.10 8.95 -13.45
C SER A 257 3.22 8.30 -12.08
N LEU A 258 3.12 9.09 -11.00
CA LEU A 258 2.98 8.57 -9.65
C LEU A 258 1.52 8.22 -9.31
N GLY A 259 0.61 8.22 -10.28
CA GLY A 259 -0.77 7.76 -10.11
C GLY A 259 -1.59 8.49 -9.06
N GLY A 260 -1.36 9.79 -8.86
CA GLY A 260 -2.06 10.59 -7.85
C GLY A 260 -1.50 10.45 -6.43
N TYR A 261 -0.53 9.57 -6.18
CA TYR A 261 0.09 9.44 -4.86
C TYR A 261 0.87 10.70 -4.42
N ASP A 262 1.26 11.58 -5.36
CA ASP A 262 1.86 12.87 -5.02
C ASP A 262 0.84 13.96 -4.63
N ASP A 263 -0.46 13.70 -4.83
CA ASP A 263 -1.60 14.52 -4.38
C ASP A 263 -2.37 13.89 -3.20
N GLU A 264 -1.95 12.71 -2.75
CA GLU A 264 -2.53 11.95 -1.64
C GLU A 264 -2.52 12.74 -0.32
N GLN A 265 -3.65 12.73 0.39
CA GLN A 265 -3.81 13.47 1.64
C GLN A 265 -3.71 12.54 2.84
N VAL A 266 -2.59 12.65 3.56
CA VAL A 266 -2.38 11.97 4.85
C VAL A 266 -2.48 12.99 5.97
N THR A 267 -3.65 13.00 6.62
CA THR A 267 -4.00 14.00 7.65
C THR A 267 -4.01 13.35 9.02
N VAL A 268 -3.23 13.90 9.96
CA VAL A 268 -3.42 13.56 11.40
C VAL A 268 -4.67 14.28 11.87
N THR A 269 -5.71 13.53 12.21
CA THR A 269 -7.00 14.05 12.69
C THR A 269 -7.10 14.02 14.22
N TRP A 270 -6.26 13.21 14.86
CA TRP A 270 -6.21 13.12 16.31
C TRP A 270 -4.82 12.79 16.84
N LEU A 271 -4.41 13.47 17.91
CA LEU A 271 -3.21 13.12 18.67
C LEU A 271 -3.47 13.29 20.16
N SER A 272 -3.21 12.24 20.93
CA SER A 272 -3.22 12.25 22.40
C SER A 272 -2.14 11.30 22.90
N PRO A 273 -1.80 11.28 24.21
CA PRO A 273 -0.91 10.26 24.75
C PRO A 273 -1.42 8.81 24.61
N ALA A 274 -2.69 8.60 24.25
CA ALA A 274 -3.30 7.27 24.14
C ALA A 274 -3.54 6.80 22.70
N ALA A 275 -3.70 7.72 21.75
CA ALA A 275 -4.03 7.40 20.37
C ALA A 275 -3.52 8.45 19.37
N LEU A 276 -3.17 7.97 18.17
CA LEU A 276 -2.89 8.77 16.98
C LEU A 276 -3.89 8.34 15.90
N GLY A 277 -4.76 9.25 15.47
CA GLY A 277 -5.69 9.06 14.35
C GLY A 277 -5.15 9.74 13.09
N ILE A 278 -5.20 9.03 11.98
CA ILE A 278 -4.80 9.50 10.65
C ILE A 278 -5.93 9.17 9.68
N VAL A 279 -6.18 10.03 8.71
CA VAL A 279 -6.98 9.74 7.53
C VAL A 279 -6.07 9.76 6.30
N GLU A 280 -6.10 8.68 5.54
CA GLU A 280 -5.51 8.56 4.20
C GLU A 280 -6.67 8.76 3.20
N SER A 281 -6.54 9.67 2.25
CA SER A 281 -7.61 9.99 1.33
C SER A 281 -7.12 10.62 0.05
N GLY A 282 -7.77 10.26 -1.04
CA GLY A 282 -7.37 10.73 -2.36
C GLY A 282 -8.04 9.95 -3.47
N SER A 283 -7.44 10.10 -4.66
CA SER A 283 -7.85 9.39 -5.88
C SER A 283 -6.59 8.90 -6.58
N THR A 284 -6.31 7.59 -6.48
CA THR A 284 -5.13 7.00 -7.10
C THR A 284 -5.47 6.23 -8.37
N TYR A 285 -4.67 6.38 -9.42
CA TYR A 285 -4.95 5.77 -10.72
C TYR A 285 -3.70 5.49 -11.56
N CYS A 286 -3.55 4.25 -11.99
CA CYS A 286 -2.41 3.69 -12.71
C CYS A 286 -2.84 2.75 -13.85
N GLY A 287 -3.98 3.05 -14.51
CA GLY A 287 -4.43 2.29 -15.70
C GLY A 287 -5.49 1.22 -15.45
N GLY A 288 -6.04 1.11 -14.22
CA GLY A 288 -7.15 0.21 -13.89
C GLY A 288 -8.49 0.59 -14.54
N ALA A 289 -9.57 -0.10 -14.15
CA ALA A 289 -10.91 0.18 -14.69
C ALA A 289 -11.44 1.56 -14.29
N HIS A 290 -11.06 2.03 -13.10
CA HIS A 290 -11.43 3.34 -12.57
C HIS A 290 -10.36 3.80 -11.54
N PRO A 291 -10.31 5.11 -11.22
CA PRO A 291 -9.56 5.60 -10.07
C PRO A 291 -10.03 4.93 -8.77
N ASN A 292 -9.10 4.78 -7.83
CA ASN A 292 -9.37 4.38 -6.46
C ASN A 292 -9.61 5.63 -5.60
N ASN A 293 -10.85 6.11 -5.60
CA ASN A 293 -11.29 7.13 -4.66
C ASN A 293 -11.44 6.48 -3.28
N HIS A 294 -10.77 7.02 -2.27
CA HIS A 294 -10.76 6.41 -0.95
C HIS A 294 -10.74 7.45 0.18
N TYR A 295 -11.19 6.98 1.34
CA TYR A 295 -11.17 7.71 2.61
C TYR A 295 -11.01 6.67 3.72
N ASP A 296 -9.80 6.53 4.21
CA ASP A 296 -9.36 5.40 5.01
C ASP A 296 -8.80 5.91 6.35
N PRO A 297 -9.63 5.93 7.40
CA PRO A 297 -9.16 6.28 8.74
C PRO A 297 -8.38 5.11 9.33
N VAL A 298 -7.18 5.38 9.85
CA VAL A 298 -6.33 4.45 10.57
C VAL A 298 -5.98 5.03 11.94
N THR A 299 -6.08 4.21 12.98
CA THR A 299 -5.78 4.64 14.35
C THR A 299 -4.71 3.75 14.98
N PHE A 300 -3.72 4.38 15.61
CA PHE A 300 -2.63 3.73 16.34
C PHE A 300 -2.85 3.84 17.85
N ASP A 301 -2.69 2.72 18.55
CA ASP A 301 -2.74 2.60 20.01
C ASP A 301 -1.39 3.05 20.61
N LEU A 302 -1.35 4.25 21.19
CA LEU A 302 -0.14 4.79 21.83
C LEU A 302 0.03 4.31 23.28
N LEU A 303 -0.88 3.50 23.81
CA LEU A 303 -0.67 2.82 25.09
C LEU A 303 0.13 1.51 24.90
N ARG A 304 0.08 0.91 23.72
CA ARG A 304 0.68 -0.41 23.43
C ARG A 304 1.69 -0.39 22.28
N GLY A 305 1.57 0.56 21.37
CA GLY A 305 2.38 0.66 20.17
C GLY A 305 1.97 -0.35 19.10
N THR A 306 0.67 -0.42 18.81
CA THR A 306 0.06 -1.28 17.77
C THR A 306 -0.97 -0.47 16.97
N TYR A 307 -1.57 -1.04 15.92
CA TYR A 307 -2.87 -0.56 15.44
C TYR A 307 -3.91 -0.66 16.57
N LEU A 308 -4.86 0.27 16.61
CA LEU A 308 -5.93 0.29 17.60
C LEU A 308 -6.96 -0.80 17.27
N ASP A 309 -7.14 -1.70 18.23
CA ASP A 309 -8.27 -2.60 18.26
C ASP A 309 -9.46 -1.86 18.88
N TRP A 310 -10.47 -1.55 18.06
CA TRP A 310 -11.65 -0.80 18.48
C TRP A 310 -12.47 -1.49 19.58
N ASN A 311 -12.38 -2.82 19.70
CA ASN A 311 -12.99 -3.57 20.79
C ASN A 311 -12.35 -3.30 22.16
N ARG A 312 -11.24 -2.55 22.22
CA ARG A 312 -10.68 -2.01 23.48
C ARG A 312 -11.34 -0.72 23.92
N VAL A 313 -11.99 0.00 23.00
CA VAL A 313 -12.60 1.32 23.26
C VAL A 313 -14.11 1.16 23.44
N ILE A 314 -14.77 0.62 22.43
CA ILE A 314 -16.22 0.43 22.38
C ILE A 314 -16.54 -1.01 22.02
N ASP A 315 -17.78 -1.44 22.23
CA ASP A 315 -18.27 -2.73 21.77
C ASP A 315 -18.43 -2.69 20.24
N ALA A 316 -17.33 -2.75 19.49
CA ALA A 316 -17.31 -2.50 18.05
C ALA A 316 -17.73 -3.72 17.24
N ALA A 317 -17.11 -4.87 17.50
CA ALA A 317 -17.24 -6.06 16.67
C ALA A 317 -17.42 -7.32 17.50
N THR A 318 -18.14 -8.29 16.92
CA THR A 318 -18.31 -9.65 17.42
C THR A 318 -17.73 -10.64 16.41
N THR A 319 -17.28 -11.79 16.90
CA THR A 319 -16.88 -12.90 16.03
C THR A 319 -18.10 -13.75 15.71
N GLY A 320 -18.39 -13.93 14.41
CA GLY A 320 -19.44 -14.80 13.90
C GLY A 320 -19.13 -16.28 14.13
N LYS A 321 -20.11 -17.15 13.83
CA LYS A 321 -19.95 -18.61 14.00
C LYS A 321 -18.84 -19.21 13.15
N ASP A 322 -18.56 -18.59 12.01
CA ASP A 322 -17.53 -19.03 11.05
C ASP A 322 -16.18 -18.32 11.27
N GLY A 323 -16.06 -17.48 12.31
CA GLY A 323 -14.86 -16.71 12.63
C GLY A 323 -14.84 -15.31 12.02
N ASP A 324 -15.78 -14.98 11.13
CA ASP A 324 -15.82 -13.69 10.46
C ASP A 324 -16.17 -12.54 11.44
N PRO A 325 -15.48 -11.40 11.37
CA PRO A 325 -15.82 -10.23 12.16
C PRO A 325 -17.14 -9.63 11.66
N GLY A 326 -18.05 -9.33 12.58
CA GLY A 326 -19.28 -8.59 12.30
C GLY A 326 -19.46 -7.45 13.29
N THR A 327 -20.23 -6.43 12.91
CA THR A 327 -20.57 -5.30 13.80
C THR A 327 -21.37 -5.79 15.01
N SER A 328 -21.01 -5.33 16.22
CA SER A 328 -21.68 -5.82 17.45
C SER A 328 -23.16 -5.40 17.51
N PRO A 329 -24.05 -6.19 18.14
CA PRO A 329 -25.44 -5.79 18.34
C PRO A 329 -25.60 -4.49 19.15
N ALA A 330 -24.69 -4.25 20.11
CA ALA A 330 -24.68 -3.05 20.92
C ALA A 330 -24.39 -1.81 20.06
N LEU A 331 -23.41 -1.92 19.15
CA LEU A 331 -23.05 -0.86 18.22
C LEU A 331 -24.13 -0.63 17.17
N VAL A 332 -24.68 -1.68 16.57
CA VAL A 332 -25.81 -1.57 15.63
C VAL A 332 -26.96 -0.82 16.30
N SER A 333 -27.37 -1.25 17.51
CA SER A 333 -28.44 -0.58 18.26
C SER A 333 -28.12 0.87 18.61
N PHE A 334 -26.84 1.17 18.86
CA PHE A 334 -26.38 2.53 19.14
C PHE A 334 -26.48 3.42 17.90
N ILE A 335 -25.98 2.95 16.75
CA ILE A 335 -26.05 3.64 15.46
C ILE A 335 -27.51 3.86 15.06
N THR A 336 -28.38 2.86 15.15
CA THR A 336 -29.81 2.99 14.84
C THR A 336 -30.45 4.11 15.66
N ARG A 337 -30.20 4.16 16.97
CA ARG A 337 -30.72 5.25 17.82
C ARG A 337 -30.18 6.63 17.44
N LEU A 338 -28.92 6.72 17.01
CA LEU A 338 -28.36 7.99 16.54
C LEU A 338 -29.04 8.43 15.25
N ARG A 339 -29.26 7.51 14.31
CA ARG A 339 -29.97 7.77 13.04
C ARG A 339 -31.40 8.22 13.30
N ASP A 340 -32.15 7.50 14.14
CA ASP A 340 -33.54 7.84 14.49
C ASP A 340 -33.63 9.23 15.16
N LYS A 341 -32.63 9.62 15.96
CA LYS A 341 -32.59 10.97 16.52
C LYS A 341 -32.27 12.03 15.47
N ALA A 342 -31.35 11.75 14.56
CA ALA A 342 -30.96 12.68 13.50
C ALA A 342 -32.11 12.94 12.51
N THR A 343 -32.90 11.92 12.15
CA THR A 343 -34.09 12.05 11.29
C THR A 343 -35.24 12.84 11.93
N HIS A 344 -35.22 13.02 13.26
CA HIS A 344 -36.30 13.66 14.02
C HIS A 344 -35.99 15.06 14.60
N GLY A 345 -34.90 15.73 14.19
CA GLY A 345 -34.83 17.20 14.34
C GLY A 345 -33.51 17.87 14.76
N GLN A 346 -32.32 17.38 14.40
CA GLN A 346 -31.09 18.18 14.55
C GLN A 346 -30.03 17.77 13.53
N GLN A 347 -29.48 18.78 12.84
CA GLN A 347 -28.57 18.76 11.69
C GLN A 347 -27.57 17.59 11.60
N VAL A 348 -27.50 17.01 10.40
CA VAL A 348 -26.34 16.25 9.88
C VAL A 348 -25.38 17.26 9.24
N THR A 349 -24.09 16.94 9.26
CA THR A 349 -22.95 17.84 9.04
C THR A 349 -23.03 18.76 7.82
N ASP A 350 -22.46 19.93 8.03
CA ASP A 350 -22.42 21.14 7.23
C ASP A 350 -21.90 20.90 5.80
N GLY A 351 -22.84 20.82 4.84
CA GLY A 351 -22.72 21.43 3.52
C GLY A 351 -22.14 20.59 2.39
N GLU A 352 -22.88 19.59 1.89
CA GLU A 352 -23.19 19.39 0.43
C GLU A 352 -23.92 18.07 0.09
N SER A 353 -24.32 17.23 1.06
CA SER A 353 -25.14 16.04 0.77
C SER A 353 -25.93 15.55 1.97
N ASP A 354 -27.27 15.58 1.86
CA ASP A 354 -28.29 15.23 2.87
C ASP A 354 -28.44 13.72 3.19
N SER A 355 -27.36 12.94 3.12
CA SER A 355 -27.51 11.49 2.99
C SER A 355 -27.16 10.70 4.25
N LEU A 356 -28.07 10.69 5.24
CA LEU A 356 -28.23 9.53 6.14
C LEU A 356 -28.48 8.21 5.36
N SER A 357 -28.70 8.27 4.05
CA SER A 357 -28.74 7.13 3.13
C SER A 357 -27.39 6.43 2.93
N CYS A 358 -26.26 7.10 3.15
CA CYS A 358 -24.94 6.45 3.11
C CYS A 358 -24.66 5.64 4.39
N ALA A 359 -25.33 5.96 5.50
CA ALA A 359 -25.22 5.19 6.74
C ALA A 359 -25.84 3.78 6.65
N ASP A 360 -26.64 3.49 5.61
CA ASP A 360 -27.19 2.14 5.40
C ASP A 360 -26.12 1.11 5.05
N VAL A 361 -24.96 1.54 4.55
CA VAL A 361 -23.85 0.66 4.16
C VAL A 361 -22.87 0.38 5.31
N PHE A 362 -23.07 0.97 6.49
CA PHE A 362 -22.17 0.80 7.62
C PHE A 362 -21.88 -0.66 8.00
N PRO A 363 -22.84 -1.61 8.05
CA PRO A 363 -22.51 -2.95 8.51
C PRO A 363 -21.35 -3.61 7.76
N GLU A 364 -21.13 -3.22 6.50
CA GLU A 364 -20.06 -3.71 5.63
C GLU A 364 -18.86 -2.75 5.52
N TYR A 365 -19.09 -1.43 5.54
CA TYR A 365 -18.06 -0.41 5.27
C TYR A 365 -17.74 0.51 6.45
N LEU A 366 -18.20 0.16 7.67
CA LEU A 366 -17.98 0.97 8.87
C LEU A 366 -16.51 0.94 9.29
N ALA A 367 -15.92 2.12 9.30
CA ALA A 367 -14.69 2.42 9.99
C ALA A 367 -14.92 3.50 11.05
N PHE A 368 -13.88 3.80 11.82
CA PHE A 368 -13.95 4.77 12.89
C PHE A 368 -12.78 5.74 12.80
N GLU A 369 -13.08 7.01 13.02
CA GLU A 369 -12.11 8.10 13.04
C GLU A 369 -12.19 8.83 14.38
N LEU A 370 -11.04 9.02 15.02
CA LEU A 370 -10.93 9.99 16.12
C LEU A 370 -10.69 11.36 15.51
N ASP A 371 -11.47 12.35 15.93
CA ASP A 371 -11.37 13.71 15.39
C ASP A 371 -11.55 14.78 16.47
N ALA A 372 -10.95 15.95 16.24
CA ALA A 372 -11.11 17.13 17.07
C ALA A 372 -12.54 17.69 16.98
N PRO A 373 -13.11 18.26 18.07
CA PRO A 373 -12.50 18.52 19.37
C PRO A 373 -12.65 17.39 20.41
N GLY A 374 -12.82 16.12 20.01
CA GLY A 374 -13.04 15.00 20.92
C GLY A 374 -14.30 14.22 20.59
N LYS A 375 -14.38 13.78 19.34
CA LYS A 375 -15.49 12.99 18.81
C LYS A 375 -14.96 11.71 18.16
N LEU A 376 -15.83 10.71 18.13
CA LEU A 376 -15.68 9.51 17.32
C LEU A 376 -16.62 9.65 16.13
N SER A 377 -16.07 9.67 14.93
CA SER A 377 -16.81 9.69 13.68
C SER A 377 -16.97 8.26 13.17
N PHE A 378 -18.18 7.94 12.74
CA PHE A 378 -18.56 6.68 12.11
C PHE A 378 -18.47 6.93 10.61
N VAL A 379 -17.53 6.24 9.99
CA VAL A 379 -17.03 6.55 8.64
C VAL A 379 -17.43 5.42 7.71
N VAL A 380 -17.79 5.76 6.46
CA VAL A 380 -17.81 4.79 5.36
C VAL A 380 -16.44 4.82 4.68
N SER A 381 -15.76 3.68 4.66
CA SER A 381 -14.43 3.48 4.06
C SER A 381 -14.44 2.23 3.20
N GLY A 382 -13.62 2.18 2.15
CA GLY A 382 -13.47 1.02 1.27
C GLY A 382 -14.70 0.67 0.42
N ILE A 383 -15.67 1.58 0.28
CA ILE A 383 -16.83 1.35 -0.59
C ILE A 383 -16.44 1.41 -2.07
N GLY A 384 -17.02 0.53 -2.89
CA GLY A 384 -16.73 0.47 -4.32
C GLY A 384 -16.99 1.79 -5.06
N HIS A 385 -16.27 1.99 -6.17
CA HIS A 385 -16.23 3.26 -6.93
C HIS A 385 -17.60 3.87 -7.27
N ALA A 386 -18.63 3.04 -7.49
CA ALA A 386 -19.98 3.49 -7.83
C ALA A 386 -20.67 4.28 -6.70
N MET A 387 -20.22 4.12 -5.45
CA MET A 387 -20.78 4.76 -4.27
C MET A 387 -19.75 5.64 -3.55
N GLY A 388 -18.71 6.10 -4.26
CA GLY A 388 -17.64 6.93 -3.68
C GLY A 388 -18.12 8.22 -3.01
N ALA A 389 -19.29 8.75 -3.39
CA ALA A 389 -19.92 9.90 -2.73
C ALA A 389 -20.30 9.63 -1.26
N CYS A 390 -20.34 8.37 -0.83
CA CYS A 390 -20.59 7.99 0.55
C CYS A 390 -19.33 7.94 1.41
N LEU A 391 -18.12 8.04 0.84
CA LEU A 391 -16.88 7.97 1.62
C LEU A 391 -16.81 9.10 2.65
N GLY A 392 -16.23 8.79 3.82
CA GLY A 392 -16.01 9.76 4.88
C GLY A 392 -17.01 9.71 6.04
N PRO A 393 -16.92 10.67 6.98
CA PRO A 393 -17.76 10.72 8.17
C PRO A 393 -19.24 10.84 7.83
N GLN A 394 -20.05 9.98 8.44
CA GLN A 394 -21.50 9.95 8.25
C GLN A 394 -22.26 10.24 9.55
N LEU A 395 -21.69 9.90 10.70
CA LEU A 395 -22.24 10.24 12.03
C LEU A 395 -21.12 10.63 13.00
N ASP A 396 -21.28 11.75 13.68
CA ASP A 396 -20.35 12.22 14.70
C ASP A 396 -20.90 12.00 16.11
N VAL A 397 -20.06 11.47 16.99
CA VAL A 397 -20.45 11.17 18.37
C VAL A 397 -19.44 11.76 19.34
N PRO A 398 -19.83 12.75 20.17
CA PRO A 398 -18.98 13.24 21.24
C PRO A 398 -18.59 12.09 22.19
N PHE A 399 -17.36 12.07 22.69
CA PHE A 399 -16.88 10.97 23.54
C PHE A 399 -17.79 10.66 24.74
N ALA A 400 -18.40 11.68 25.35
CA ALA A 400 -19.32 11.50 26.46
C ALA A 400 -20.57 10.67 26.10
N ALA A 401 -21.01 10.72 24.84
CA ALA A 401 -22.17 9.98 24.35
C ALA A 401 -21.88 8.49 24.06
N LEU A 402 -20.60 8.08 24.06
CA LEU A 402 -20.19 6.68 23.86
C LEU A 402 -20.40 5.80 25.09
N ALA A 403 -20.74 6.38 26.25
CA ALA A 403 -20.93 5.65 27.50
C ALA A 403 -21.77 4.36 27.40
N PRO A 404 -22.88 4.29 26.61
CA PRO A 404 -23.69 3.07 26.50
C PRO A 404 -23.01 1.88 25.83
N ILE A 405 -21.95 2.12 25.04
CA ILE A 405 -21.21 1.08 24.30
C ILE A 405 -19.74 0.99 24.71
N LEU A 406 -19.34 1.74 25.73
CA LEU A 406 -17.95 1.82 26.15
C LEU A 406 -17.49 0.51 26.81
N ARG A 407 -16.33 0.00 26.40
CA ARG A 407 -15.72 -1.19 27.00
C ARG A 407 -14.95 -0.81 28.28
N PRO A 408 -14.75 -1.76 29.21
CA PRO A 408 -13.88 -1.54 30.37
C PRO A 408 -12.49 -1.05 29.95
N GLY A 409 -12.08 0.11 30.47
CA GLY A 409 -10.81 0.75 30.12
C GLY A 409 -10.82 1.58 28.83
N GLY A 410 -11.91 1.58 28.06
CA GLY A 410 -12.04 2.33 26.80
C GLY A 410 -11.93 3.85 26.97
N ALA A 411 -12.39 4.38 28.11
CA ALA A 411 -12.25 5.80 28.46
C ALA A 411 -10.80 6.30 28.43
N ARG A 412 -9.79 5.41 28.55
CA ARG A 412 -8.37 5.78 28.47
C ARG A 412 -7.95 6.30 27.10
N TYR A 413 -8.69 5.98 26.05
CA TYR A 413 -8.45 6.47 24.69
C TYR A 413 -9.24 7.74 24.37
N LEU A 414 -10.27 8.05 25.16
CA LEU A 414 -11.17 9.18 24.97
C LEU A 414 -10.73 10.40 25.81
N VAL A 415 -9.43 10.68 25.80
CA VAL A 415 -8.79 11.77 26.56
C VAL A 415 -8.64 13.01 25.69
N PRO A 416 -8.52 14.24 26.24
CA PRO A 416 -8.33 15.43 25.42
C PRO A 416 -7.14 15.29 24.45
N GLY A 417 -7.36 15.63 23.18
CA GLY A 417 -6.33 15.66 22.17
C GLY A 417 -5.52 16.95 22.19
N VAL A 418 -4.36 16.91 21.52
CA VAL A 418 -3.57 18.10 21.19
C VAL A 418 -4.36 18.95 20.19
N LYS A 419 -4.22 20.28 20.29
CA LYS A 419 -4.76 21.19 19.27
C LYS A 419 -3.94 21.07 17.98
N LEU A 420 -4.52 20.39 17.01
CA LEU A 420 -4.03 20.36 15.63
C LEU A 420 -4.40 21.71 14.98
N LYS A 421 -3.47 22.31 14.23
CA LYS A 421 -3.64 23.65 13.64
C LYS A 421 -3.86 23.56 12.15
#